data_AF-A0A2S2KS82-F1
#
_entry.id   AF-A0A2S2KS82-F1
#
_cell.length_a   1.000
_cell.length_b   1.000
_cell.length_c   1.000
_cell.angle_alpha   90.00
_cell.angle_beta   90.00
_cell.angle_gamma   90.00
#
_symmetry.space_group_name_H-M   'P 1'
#
loop_
_entity.id
_entity.type
_entity.pdbx_description
1 polymer ?
#
loop_
_entity_poly.entity_id
_entity_poly.type
_entity_poly.pdbx_seq_one_letter_code
_entity_poly.pdbx_strand_id
1 'polypeptide(L)' 'MDGPSEINSVYWDEHTKSWQYKIVKVEEYHGFVECQHCRKPMSHNVKSDGEFKVIYVKCGCTRNGR' A
#
# COMPACT_ATOMS: atom_id res chain seq x y z
N MET A 1 9.73 16.73 -0.18
CA MET A 1 8.53 16.40 -0.97
C MET A 1 7.64 15.62 -0.04
N ASP A 2 6.52 16.21 0.36
CA ASP A 2 5.62 15.56 1.30
C ASP A 2 4.92 14.41 0.57
N GLY A 3 5.21 13.20 1.01
CA GLY A 3 4.53 11.99 0.56
C GLY A 3 3.09 11.95 1.07
N PRO A 4 2.34 10.87 0.79
CA PRO A 4 1.02 10.67 1.38
C PRO A 4 1.11 10.62 2.90
N SER A 5 0.21 11.31 3.60
CA SER A 5 0.04 11.21 5.05
C SER A 5 -0.68 9.93 5.47
N GLU A 6 -1.46 9.34 4.56
CA GLU A 6 -2.21 8.11 4.76
C GLU A 6 -2.16 7.24 3.50
N ILE A 7 -2.06 5.92 3.69
CA ILE A 7 -2.03 4.94 2.60
C ILE A 7 -3.11 3.89 2.84
N ASN A 8 -3.93 3.63 1.82
CA ASN A 8 -4.88 2.52 1.83
C ASN A 8 -4.16 1.20 1.52
N SER A 9 -3.65 0.56 2.57
CA SER A 9 -2.94 -0.71 2.50
C SER A 9 -3.88 -1.86 2.19
N VAL A 10 -3.37 -2.84 1.45
CA VAL A 10 -4.01 -4.15 1.28
C VAL A 10 -3.19 -5.23 1.98
N TYR A 11 -3.86 -6.17 2.64
CA TYR A 11 -3.24 -7.33 3.30
C TYR A 11 -4.14 -8.56 3.17
N TRP A 12 -3.53 -9.74 3.22
CA TRP A 12 -4.27 -11.00 3.25
C TRP A 12 -4.73 -11.27 4.69
N ASP A 13 -6.04 -11.40 4.90
CA ASP A 13 -6.60 -11.81 6.18
C ASP A 13 -6.81 -13.33 6.21
N GLU A 14 -6.07 -14.00 7.08
CA GLU A 14 -6.14 -15.45 7.25
C GLU A 14 -7.45 -15.94 7.83
N HIS A 15 -8.21 -15.10 8.54
CA HIS A 15 -9.48 -15.50 9.13
C HIS A 15 -10.60 -15.53 8.08
N THR A 16 -10.76 -14.43 7.34
CA THR A 16 -11.77 -14.34 6.28
C THR A 16 -11.33 -14.94 4.95
N LYS A 17 -10.06 -15.36 4.83
CA LYS A 17 -9.43 -15.86 3.59
C LYS A 17 -9.65 -14.90 2.42
N SER A 18 -9.44 -13.61 2.67
CA SER A 18 -9.70 -12.57 1.69
C SER A 18 -8.75 -11.39 1.82
N TRP A 19 -8.61 -10.62 0.74
CA TRP A 19 -7.85 -9.37 0.76
C TRP A 19 -8.66 -8.28 1.47
N GLN A 20 -8.08 -7.73 2.53
CA GLN A 20 -8.68 -6.68 3.34
C GLN A 20 -7.88 -5.39 3.21
N TYR A 21 -8.52 -4.28 3.57
CA TYR A 21 -7.96 -2.94 3.47
C TYR A 21 -7.83 -2.32 4.85
N LYS A 22 -6.74 -1.59 5.07
CA LYS A 22 -6.57 -0.76 6.25
C LYS A 22 -5.85 0.53 5.90
N ILE A 23 -6.29 1.62 6.51
CA ILE A 23 -5.58 2.90 6.42
C ILE A 23 -4.36 2.84 7.34
N VAL A 24 -3.19 3.18 6.79
CA VAL A 24 -1.95 3.31 7.55
C VAL A 24 -1.50 4.76 7.51
N LYS A 25 -1.26 5.33 8.69
CA LYS A 25 -0.71 6.68 8.85
C LYS A 25 0.80 6.67 8.62
N VAL A 26 1.28 7.66 7.88
CA VAL A 26 2.69 7.79 7.50
C VAL A 26 3.34 8.86 8.37
N GLU A 27 4.39 8.47 9.08
CA GLU A 27 5.26 9.38 9.83
C GLU A 27 6.39 9.90 8.93
N GLU A 28 7.03 9.00 8.18
CA GLU A 28 8.11 9.32 7.24
C GLU A 28 7.90 8.54 5.92
N TYR A 29 8.10 9.21 4.78
CA TYR A 29 7.90 8.62 3.44
C TYR A 29 9.22 8.45 2.69
N HIS A 30 9.50 7.22 2.24
CA HIS A 30 10.78 6.86 1.60
C HIS A 30 10.64 6.40 0.15
N GLY A 31 9.44 6.53 -0.43
CA GLY A 31 9.18 6.21 -1.83
C GLY A 31 8.32 4.96 -2.02
N PHE A 32 8.29 4.47 -3.25
CA PHE A 32 7.40 3.39 -3.67
C PHE A 32 8.02 2.55 -4.77
N VAL A 33 7.52 1.33 -4.92
CA VAL A 33 7.77 0.48 -6.09
C VAL A 33 6.54 0.51 -6.96
N GLU A 34 6.73 0.73 -8.26
CA GLU A 34 5.65 0.80 -9.24
C GLU A 34 5.42 -0.53 -9.98
N CYS A 35 4.19 -0.75 -10.41
CA CYS A 35 3.85 -1.79 -11.36
C CYS A 35 4.45 -1.45 -12.73
N GLN A 36 5.17 -2.39 -13.34
CA GLN A 36 5.77 -2.19 -14.65
C GLN A 36 4.75 -2.01 -15.78
N HIS A 37 3.51 -2.46 -15.60
CA HIS A 37 2.45 -2.32 -16.59
C HIS A 37 1.65 -1.02 -16.45
N CYS A 38 1.04 -0.77 -15.28
CA CYS A 38 0.19 0.41 -15.10
C CYS A 38 0.92 1.64 -14.54
N ARG A 39 2.21 1.52 -14.18
CA ARG A 39 3.04 2.59 -13.61
C ARG A 39 2.43 3.25 -12.36
N LYS A 40 1.59 2.50 -11.63
CA LYS A 40 1.02 2.89 -10.33
C LYS A 40 1.76 2.20 -9.20
N PRO A 41 1.81 2.78 -7.99
CA PRO A 41 2.42 2.14 -6.83
C PRO A 41 1.84 0.74 -6.55
N MET A 42 2.71 -0.20 -6.19
CA MET A 42 2.36 -1.53 -5.66
C MET A 42 2.76 -1.65 -4.19
N SER A 43 3.80 -0.93 -3.78
CA SER A 43 4.19 -0.83 -2.38
C SER A 43 4.79 0.53 -2.08
N HIS A 44 4.75 0.92 -0.80
CA HIS A 44 5.38 2.11 -0.26
C HIS A 44 6.33 1.72 0.87
N ASN A 45 7.48 2.40 0.93
CA ASN A 45 8.41 2.30 2.05
C ASN A 45 8.15 3.47 2.98
N VAL A 46 7.67 3.20 4.19
CA VAL A 46 7.30 4.24 5.15
C VAL A 46 7.76 3.89 6.55
N LYS A 47 7.86 4.90 7.40
CA LYS A 47 7.83 4.74 8.84
C LYS A 47 6.41 4.97 9.36
N SER A 48 5.94 4.08 10.21
CA SER A 48 4.60 4.12 10.80
C SER A 48 4.63 3.37 12.13
N ASP A 49 4.01 3.92 13.16
CA ASP A 49 4.05 3.38 14.52
C ASP A 49 5.49 3.25 15.04
N GLY A 50 6.36 4.20 14.70
CA GLY A 50 7.79 4.17 15.04
C GLY A 50 8.66 3.17 14.25
N GLU A 51 8.08 2.35 13.37
CA GLU A 51 8.80 1.29 12.64
C GLU A 51 8.80 1.49 11.13
N PHE A 52 9.93 1.18 10.49
CA PHE A 52 10.04 1.12 9.03
C PHE A 52 9.38 -0.16 8.51
N LYS A 53 8.41 0.01 7.61
CA LYS A 53 7.67 -1.12 7.02
C LYS A 53 7.37 -0.89 5.55
N VAL A 54 7.27 -1.98 4.81
CA VAL A 54 6.77 -1.99 3.43
C VAL A 54 5.27 -2.19 3.48
N ILE A 55 4.53 -1.28 2.87
CA ILE A 55 3.07 -1.33 2.79
C ILE A 55 2.68 -1.67 1.36
N TYR A 56 1.93 -2.75 1.16
CA TYR A 56 1.37 -3.09 -0.14
C TYR A 56 0.05 -2.37 -0.37
N VAL A 57 -0.20 -2.00 -1.62
CA VAL A 57 -1.46 -1.40 -2.09
C VAL A 57 -2.01 -2.21 -3.25
N LYS A 58 -3.32 -2.11 -3.48
CA LYS A 58 -3.96 -2.78 -4.61
C LYS A 58 -3.39 -2.24 -5.93
N CYS A 59 -2.85 -3.14 -6.76
CA CYS A 59 -2.37 -2.78 -8.09
C CYS A 59 -3.51 -2.27 -8.98
N GLY A 60 -3.26 -1.21 -9.75
CA GLY A 60 -4.24 -0.67 -10.70
C GLY A 60 -4.60 -1.62 -11.84
N CYS A 61 -3.77 -2.65 -12.10
CA CYS A 61 -4.07 -3.71 -13.06
C CYS A 61 -5.19 -4.65 -12.58
N THR A 62 -5.41 -4.73 -11.27
CA THR A 62 -6.45 -5.59 -10.68
C THR A 62 -7.82 -4.99 -10.99
N ARG A 63 -8.38 -5.39 -12.14
CA ARG A 63 -9.74 -5.04 -12.56
C ARG A 63 -10.72 -5.54 -11.49
N ASN A 64 -11.39 -4.63 -10.79
CA ASN A 64 -12.74 -4.96 -10.33
C ASN A 64 -13.59 -5.05 -11.60
N GLY A 65 -14.22 -6.20 -11.84
CA GLY A 65 -14.95 -6.49 -13.07
C GLY A 65 -15.83 -5.33 -13.53
N ARG A 66 -15.73 -5.01 -14.82
CA ARG A 66 -16.88 -4.56 -15.59
C ARG A 66 -17.56 -5.81 -16.13
#